data_AF-A0A7S4CD16-F1
#
_entry.id   AF-A0A7S4CD16-F1
#
_cell.length_a   1.000
_cell.length_b   1.000
_cell.length_c   1.000
_cell.angle_alpha   90.00
_cell.angle_beta   90.00
_cell.angle_gamma   90.00
#
_symmetry.space_group_name_H-M   'P 1'
#
loop_
_entity.id
_entity.type
_entity.pdbx_description
1 polymer ?
#
loop_
_entity_poly.entity_id
_entity_poly.type
_entity_poly.pdbx_seq_one_letter_code
_entity_poly.pdbx_strand_id
1 'polypeptide(L)'
;VLDDYLQKYRVKQIDILSIDTEGNDALVLAGGNRTLPSMVRYVEFEVHKFGAWQQHSLSSVVLRLADAGFVCYWTGKSKLWRITDYWHPAYDKKTRGNVGCVHRREAEWLGIMEGFFNSTMHSR
;
A
#
# COMPACT_ATOMS: atom_id res chain seq x y z
N VAL A 1 -0.18 -2.87 -18.66
CA VAL A 1 -0.02 -2.73 -17.19
C VAL A 1 -1.15 -1.90 -16.59
N LEU A 2 -1.21 -1.67 -15.27
CA LEU A 2 -2.29 -0.89 -14.62
C LEU A 2 -2.52 0.47 -15.30
N ASP A 3 -1.43 1.20 -15.58
CA ASP A 3 -1.51 2.48 -16.28
C ASP A 3 -2.23 2.38 -17.65
N ASP A 4 -1.91 1.38 -18.47
CA ASP A 4 -2.54 1.21 -19.79
C ASP A 4 -4.03 0.84 -19.69
N TYR A 5 -4.37 0.03 -18.69
CA TYR A 5 -5.75 -0.38 -18.44
C TYR A 5 -6.61 0.86 -18.11
N LEU A 6 -6.14 1.70 -17.20
CA LEU A 6 -6.88 2.89 -16.78
C LEU A 6 -6.93 3.95 -17.88
N GLN A 7 -5.87 4.09 -18.67
CA GLN A 7 -5.86 4.94 -19.86
C GLN A 7 -6.90 4.49 -20.88
N LYS A 8 -6.97 3.18 -21.18
CA LYS A 8 -7.94 2.60 -22.12
C LYS A 8 -9.37 2.94 -21.73
N TYR A 9 -9.68 2.89 -20.44
CA TYR A 9 -11.02 3.20 -19.91
C TYR A 9 -11.21 4.67 -19.51
N ARG A 10 -10.22 5.53 -19.74
CA ARG A 10 -10.25 6.97 -19.43
C ARG A 10 -10.65 7.27 -17.98
N VAL A 11 -10.21 6.41 -17.05
CA VAL A 11 -10.39 6.65 -15.61
C VAL A 11 -9.59 7.90 -15.25
N LYS A 12 -10.19 8.79 -14.45
CA LYS A 12 -9.56 10.07 -14.05
C LYS A 12 -9.11 10.12 -12.60
N GLN A 13 -9.79 9.36 -11.73
CA GLN A 13 -9.54 9.31 -10.31
C GLN A 13 -9.96 7.94 -9.79
N ILE A 14 -9.25 7.46 -8.77
CA ILE A 14 -9.55 6.23 -8.06
C ILE A 14 -9.52 6.57 -6.57
N ASP A 15 -10.68 6.54 -5.93
CA ASP A 15 -10.75 6.79 -4.49
C ASP A 15 -10.12 5.63 -3.70
N ILE A 16 -10.42 4.39 -4.10
CA ILE A 16 -9.89 3.17 -3.48
C ILE A 16 -9.43 2.22 -4.59
N LEU A 17 -8.14 1.86 -4.56
CA LEU A 17 -7.57 0.81 -5.40
C LEU A 17 -7.33 -0.43 -4.51
N SER A 18 -8.22 -1.42 -4.59
CA SER A 18 -8.03 -2.70 -3.93
C SER A 18 -7.37 -3.68 -4.91
N ILE A 19 -6.25 -4.28 -4.51
CA ILE A 19 -5.47 -5.22 -5.30
C ILE A 19 -5.47 -6.56 -4.57
N ASP A 20 -5.97 -7.58 -5.26
CA ASP A 20 -5.89 -8.97 -4.83
C ASP A 20 -5.66 -9.82 -6.08
N THR A 21 -4.40 -10.16 -6.33
CA THR A 21 -4.01 -10.89 -7.54
C THR A 21 -3.28 -12.19 -7.23
N GLU A 22 -3.65 -12.81 -6.09
CA GLU A 22 -3.16 -14.11 -5.64
C GLU A 22 -1.62 -14.19 -5.67
N GLY A 23 -0.97 -13.13 -5.17
CA GLY A 23 0.49 -13.03 -5.06
C GLY A 23 1.20 -12.27 -6.19
N ASN A 24 0.47 -11.66 -7.12
CA ASN A 24 1.04 -10.82 -8.19
C ASN A 24 0.94 -9.31 -7.91
N ASP A 25 0.54 -8.94 -6.69
CA ASP A 25 0.18 -7.58 -6.29
C ASP A 25 1.35 -6.60 -6.50
N ALA A 26 2.57 -7.05 -6.22
CA ALA A 26 3.78 -6.29 -6.47
C ALA A 26 3.95 -5.87 -7.95
N LEU A 27 3.50 -6.69 -8.91
CA LEU A 27 3.55 -6.36 -10.34
C LEU A 27 2.44 -5.38 -10.73
N VAL A 28 1.25 -5.49 -10.13
CA VAL A 28 0.17 -4.51 -10.36
C VAL A 28 0.62 -3.13 -9.90
N LEU A 29 1.16 -3.04 -8.68
CA LEU A 29 1.76 -1.81 -8.15
C LEU A 29 2.91 -1.33 -9.03
N ALA A 30 3.77 -2.24 -9.51
CA ALA A 30 4.87 -1.87 -10.39
C ALA A 30 4.40 -1.27 -11.72
N GLY A 31 3.25 -1.71 -12.22
CA GLY A 31 2.61 -1.22 -13.44
C GLY A 31 1.82 0.08 -13.29
N GLY A 32 1.79 0.69 -12.10
CA GLY A 32 1.01 1.87 -11.76
C GLY A 32 1.83 3.16 -11.58
N ASN A 33 3.00 3.28 -12.21
CA ASN A 33 3.94 4.39 -11.94
C ASN A 33 3.35 5.78 -12.20
N ARG A 34 2.47 5.94 -13.21
CA ARG A 34 1.79 7.22 -13.46
C ARG A 34 0.52 7.35 -12.63
N THR A 35 -0.24 6.26 -12.53
CA THR A 35 -1.55 6.23 -11.87
C THR A 35 -1.45 6.47 -10.36
N LEU A 36 -0.58 5.74 -9.67
CA LEU A 36 -0.50 5.76 -8.21
C LEU A 36 -0.30 7.19 -7.66
N PRO A 37 0.71 7.97 -8.08
CA PRO A 37 0.93 9.31 -7.52
C PRO A 37 -0.15 10.32 -7.92
N SER A 38 -0.81 10.17 -9.07
CA SER A 38 -1.66 11.23 -9.62
C SER A 38 -3.16 10.99 -9.47
N MET A 39 -3.60 9.74 -9.40
CA MET A 39 -5.02 9.39 -9.52
C MET A 39 -5.58 8.65 -8.30
N VAL A 40 -4.73 7.96 -7.54
CA VAL A 40 -5.16 7.06 -6.45
C VAL A 40 -5.10 7.78 -5.10
N ARG A 41 -6.20 7.73 -4.34
CA ARG A 41 -6.28 8.35 -2.99
C ARG A 41 -5.91 7.36 -1.89
N TYR A 42 -6.33 6.10 -2.04
CA TYR A 42 -5.97 4.99 -1.17
C TYR A 42 -5.72 3.73 -2.00
N VAL A 43 -4.72 2.94 -1.61
CA VAL A 43 -4.42 1.63 -2.19
C VAL A 43 -4.25 0.60 -1.09
N GLU A 44 -4.82 -0.58 -1.29
CA GLU A 44 -4.59 -1.75 -0.45
C GLU A 44 -4.18 -2.95 -1.29
N PHE A 45 -3.32 -3.79 -0.71
CA PHE A 45 -2.80 -4.98 -1.38
C PHE A 45 -2.42 -6.07 -0.38
N GLU A 46 -2.34 -7.30 -0.86
CA GLU A 46 -1.88 -8.45 -0.08
C GLU A 46 -0.39 -8.75 -0.33
N VAL A 47 0.35 -8.92 0.76
CA VAL A 47 1.70 -9.46 0.75
C VAL A 47 1.62 -10.97 0.92
N HIS A 48 2.31 -11.70 0.04
CA HIS A 48 2.28 -13.16 0.04
C HIS A 48 3.69 -13.78 -0.02
N LYS A 49 3.79 -15.08 0.27
CA LYS A 49 5.06 -15.85 0.20
C LYS A 49 5.41 -16.39 -1.19
N PHE A 50 4.49 -16.30 -2.14
CA PHE A 50 4.63 -16.84 -3.49
C PHE A 50 4.27 -15.80 -4.55
N GLY A 51 4.41 -16.17 -5.82
CA GLY A 51 4.17 -15.26 -6.93
C GLY A 51 5.28 -14.21 -7.05
N ALA A 52 4.90 -13.00 -7.46
CA ALA A 52 5.81 -11.89 -7.67
C ALA A 52 6.61 -11.52 -6.41
N TRP A 53 6.04 -11.72 -5.23
CA TRP A 53 6.74 -11.48 -3.95
C TRP A 53 8.00 -12.33 -3.76
N GLN A 54 8.24 -13.38 -4.56
CA GLN A 54 9.53 -14.09 -4.56
C GLN A 54 10.68 -13.21 -5.04
N GLN A 55 10.41 -12.29 -5.96
CA GLN A 55 11.39 -11.40 -6.61
C GLN A 55 11.30 -9.95 -6.12
N HIS A 56 10.23 -9.59 -5.41
CA HIS A 56 10.00 -8.25 -4.87
C HIS A 56 9.96 -8.27 -3.34
N SER A 57 10.66 -7.35 -2.68
CA SER A 57 10.55 -7.14 -1.24
C SER A 57 9.45 -6.15 -0.92
N LEU A 58 8.80 -6.29 0.24
CA LEU A 58 7.80 -5.33 0.68
C LEU A 58 8.45 -3.98 0.96
N SER A 59 9.68 -3.98 1.50
CA SER A 59 10.47 -2.75 1.69
C SER A 59 10.61 -1.94 0.40
N SER A 60 10.94 -2.59 -0.72
CA SER A 60 11.09 -1.90 -2.01
C SER A 60 9.76 -1.32 -2.52
N VAL A 61 8.66 -2.03 -2.29
CA VAL A 61 7.31 -1.58 -2.68
C VAL A 61 6.88 -0.39 -1.82
N VAL A 62 7.08 -0.45 -0.50
CA VAL A 62 6.74 0.63 0.43
C VAL A 62 7.57 1.88 0.15
N LEU A 63 8.87 1.75 -0.15
CA LEU A 63 9.71 2.88 -0.55
C LEU A 63 9.18 3.56 -1.82
N ARG A 64 8.84 2.77 -2.85
CA ARG A 64 8.26 3.32 -4.10
C ARG A 64 6.92 4.01 -3.87
N LEU A 65 6.08 3.46 -2.99
CA LEU A 65 4.80 4.09 -2.63
C LEU A 65 5.02 5.38 -1.83
N ALA A 66 6.02 5.41 -0.95
CA ALA A 66 6.42 6.61 -0.24
C ALA A 66 6.87 7.72 -1.21
N ASP A 67 7.71 7.38 -2.19
CA ASP A 67 8.15 8.28 -3.26
C ASP A 67 6.98 8.77 -4.12
N ALA A 68 5.96 7.91 -4.32
CA ALA A 68 4.71 8.26 -4.98
C ALA A 68 3.74 9.08 -4.09
N GLY A 69 4.14 9.46 -2.87
CA GLY A 69 3.37 10.34 -2.00
C GLY A 69 2.44 9.63 -1.02
N PHE A 70 2.60 8.33 -0.79
CA PHE A 70 1.77 7.57 0.15
C PHE A 70 2.38 7.45 1.55
N VAL A 71 1.51 7.23 2.54
CA VAL A 71 1.84 6.70 3.86
C VAL A 71 1.16 5.34 3.99
N CYS A 72 1.94 4.33 4.35
CA CYS A 72 1.58 2.91 4.32
C CYS A 72 1.60 2.33 5.73
N TYR A 73 0.66 1.42 5.96
CA TYR A 73 0.44 0.76 7.23
C TYR A 73 0.28 -0.74 6.99
N TRP A 74 0.96 -1.53 7.81
CA TRP A 74 0.59 -2.93 7.98
C TRP A 74 -0.74 -3.00 8.72
N THR A 75 -1.72 -3.68 8.14
CA THR A 75 -3.07 -3.74 8.71
C THR A 75 -3.27 -5.04 9.46
N GLY A 76 -3.65 -4.96 10.74
CA GLY A 76 -4.11 -6.10 11.53
C GLY A 76 -5.52 -5.87 12.06
N LYS A 77 -5.99 -6.79 12.92
CA LYS A 77 -7.33 -6.70 13.50
C LYS A 77 -7.43 -5.45 14.40
N SER A 78 -8.14 -4.43 13.91
CA SER A 78 -8.33 -3.14 14.59
C SER A 78 -7.03 -2.42 14.98
N LYS A 79 -5.91 -2.76 14.32
CA LYS A 79 -4.58 -2.24 14.59
C LYS A 79 -3.89 -1.87 13.30
N LEU A 80 -3.18 -0.74 13.31
CA LEU A 80 -2.35 -0.29 12.20
C LEU A 80 -0.93 -0.05 12.71
N TRP A 81 0.06 -0.52 11.97
CA TRP A 81 1.47 -0.19 12.20
C TRP A 81 1.99 0.58 11.01
N ARG A 82 2.40 1.83 11.18
CA ARG A 82 2.99 2.62 10.09
C ARG A 82 4.31 1.98 9.67
N ILE A 83 4.44 1.62 8.41
CA ILE A 83 5.63 0.95 7.85
C ILE A 83 6.40 1.82 6.86
N THR A 84 5.89 3.00 6.49
CA THR A 84 6.64 3.95 5.64
C THR A 84 7.93 4.43 6.30
N ASP A 85 7.87 4.75 7.60
CA ASP A 85 8.98 5.38 8.31
C ASP A 85 9.53 4.49 9.45
N TYR A 86 8.72 3.56 9.96
CA TYR A 86 9.08 2.63 11.04
C TYR A 86 9.17 1.21 10.51
N TRP A 87 10.21 0.94 9.75
CA TRP A 87 10.42 -0.37 9.15
C TRP A 87 10.98 -1.38 10.15
N HIS A 88 10.39 -2.57 10.21
CA HIS A 88 10.97 -3.72 10.89
C HIS A 88 11.29 -4.84 9.88
N PRO A 89 12.51 -5.41 9.87
CA PRO A 89 12.92 -6.44 8.90
C PRO A 89 12.01 -7.69 8.86
N ALA A 90 11.24 -7.94 9.92
CA ALA A 90 10.26 -9.03 9.94
C ALA A 90 9.18 -8.90 8.84
N TYR A 91 8.85 -7.69 8.38
CA TYR A 91 7.87 -7.49 7.31
C TYR A 91 8.32 -8.08 5.96
N ASP A 92 9.63 -8.18 5.72
CA ASP A 92 10.17 -8.82 4.51
C ASP A 92 10.26 -10.35 4.62
N LYS A 93 9.90 -10.95 5.77
CA LYS A 93 9.83 -12.42 5.92
C LYS A 93 8.65 -13.06 5.16
N LYS A 94 7.94 -12.27 4.33
CA LYS A 94 6.85 -12.68 3.43
C LYS A 94 5.75 -13.48 4.12
N THR A 95 5.48 -13.17 5.38
CA THR A 95 4.27 -13.63 6.06
C THR A 95 3.07 -12.99 5.40
N ARG A 96 2.00 -13.76 5.20
CA ARG A 96 0.76 -13.24 4.62
C ARG A 96 0.22 -12.09 5.47
N GLY A 97 -0.17 -11.01 4.82
CA GLY A 97 -0.84 -9.89 5.48
C GLY A 97 -1.15 -8.78 4.50
N ASN A 98 -1.90 -7.79 4.97
CA ASN A 98 -2.40 -6.71 4.15
C ASN A 98 -1.69 -5.40 4.49
N VAL A 99 -1.54 -4.57 3.47
CA VAL A 99 -0.99 -3.23 3.59
C VAL A 99 -2.02 -2.26 3.01
N GLY A 100 -2.34 -1.23 3.78
CA GLY A 100 -3.16 -0.11 3.34
C GLY A 100 -2.30 1.14 3.28
N CYS A 101 -2.40 1.89 2.20
CA CYS A 101 -1.65 3.12 1.99
C CYS A 101 -2.58 4.25 1.57
N VAL A 102 -2.44 5.41 2.22
CA VAL A 102 -3.19 6.63 1.91
C VAL A 102 -2.28 7.69 1.32
N HIS A 103 -2.72 8.38 0.28
CA HIS A 103 -1.94 9.47 -0.31
C HIS A 103 -1.91 10.66 0.65
N ARG A 104 -0.74 11.28 0.84
CA ARG A 104 -0.52 12.43 1.75
C ARG A 104 -1.40 13.66 1.48
N ARG A 105 -2.09 13.71 0.34
CA ARG A 105 -3.01 14.81 -0.02
C ARG A 105 -4.38 14.64 0.65
N GLU A 106 -4.68 13.43 1.12
CA GLU A 106 -5.92 13.07 1.79
C GLU A 106 -5.78 13.29 3.30
N ALA A 107 -5.67 14.56 3.72
CA ALA A 107 -5.35 14.92 5.10
C ALA A 107 -6.31 14.31 6.15
N GLU A 108 -7.62 14.25 5.83
CA GLU A 108 -8.62 13.64 6.71
C GLU A 108 -8.41 12.13 6.88
N TRP A 109 -8.21 11.42 5.77
CA TRP A 109 -8.02 9.96 5.79
C TRP A 109 -6.69 9.59 6.45
N LEU A 110 -5.64 10.37 6.17
CA LEU A 110 -4.36 10.24 6.87
C LEU A 110 -4.53 10.45 8.38
N GLY A 111 -5.28 11.46 8.80
CA GLY A 111 -5.59 11.70 10.21
C GLY A 111 -6.31 10.52 10.88
N ILE A 112 -7.25 9.89 10.18
CA ILE A 112 -7.94 8.69 10.67
C ILE A 112 -6.95 7.52 10.83
N MET A 113 -6.13 7.23 9.82
CA MET A 113 -5.17 6.13 9.88
C MET A 113 -4.10 6.35 10.97
N GLU A 114 -3.61 7.59 11.12
CA GLU A 114 -2.70 7.96 12.20
C GLU A 114 -3.35 7.83 13.59
N GLY A 115 -4.65 8.12 13.71
CA GLY A 115 -5.42 7.86 14.95
C GLY A 115 -5.43 6.38 15.35
N PHE A 116 -5.63 5.47 14.39
CA PHE A 116 -5.54 4.03 14.61
C PHE A 116 -4.11 3.58 14.93
N PHE A 117 -3.10 4.13 14.25
CA PHE A 117 -1.70 3.85 14.54
C PHE A 117 -1.33 4.26 15.97
N ASN A 118 -1.67 5.49 16.38
CA ASN A 118 -1.44 5.98 17.73
C ASN A 118 -2.15 5.09 18.76
N SER A 119 -3.41 4.73 18.53
CA SER A 119 -4.15 3.81 19.41
C SER A 119 -3.48 2.44 19.52
N THR A 120 -2.92 1.93 18.42
CA THR A 120 -2.18 0.67 18.39
C THR A 120 -0.95 0.72 19.30
N MET A 121 -0.20 1.84 19.25
CA MET A 121 1.01 2.03 20.05
C MET A 121 0.74 2.16 21.57
N HIS A 122 -0.44 2.67 21.95
CA HIS A 122 -0.83 2.86 23.36
C HIS A 122 -1.65 1.71 23.95
N SER A 123 -2.01 0.69 23.16
CA SER A 123 -2.79 -0.48 23.59
C SER A 123 -2.00 -1.52 24.42
N ARG A 124 -1.03 -1.09 25.22
CA ARG A 124 -0.23 -1.95 26.10
C ARG A 124 -0.94 -2.22 27.42
#